data_AF-A0A4R4QWY7-F1
#
_entry.id   AF-A0A4R4QWY7-F1
#
_cell.length_a   1.000
_cell.length_b   1.000
_cell.length_c   1.000
_cell.angle_alpha   90.00
_cell.angle_beta   90.00
_cell.angle_gamma   90.00
#
_symmetry.space_group_name_H-M   'P 1'
#
loop_
_entity.id
_entity.type
_entity.pdbx_description
1 polymer ?
#
loop_
_entity_poly.entity_id
_entity_poly.type
_entity_poly.pdbx_seq_one_letter_code
_entity_poly.pdbx_strand_id
1 'polypeptide(L)'
;MAVRAVVVEADGGSRGNPGPAGYGAVVRDRDSGEVLAERSEAIGTTTNNVAEYRGLIAGLEAAAELGAAEVEARLDSKLVVEQMCGRWQIKHPGLRPLAAQAAALVDRFERVRFSWIPRERNKHADALANAAMDAAATGTTVPDTAAGAGTATEPAAGPGIAATTGTDPATAKPSWEPRPSFTATRLILVRHGETEWTVQQRYAGRADVPLSDTGRAQARATAARVAQLAPSVAAVLSSPLSRCTATAEAIAVALGDLPVRRQDDWIECDFGDWDGRTFAEVREGWPGELDAWLASTRIAPPGGESFVTVGARVAKAVAELGRAYPGETVVVVSHVSPIKLALRDALAANDAFLHRLYLDAAGISVFDMWPDGGVAVRSVNDTAHLAAL
;
A
#
# COMPACT_ATOMS: atom_id res chain seq x y z
N MET A 1 -29.25 -33.52 16.17
CA MET A 1 -29.17 -33.45 14.70
C MET A 1 -27.76 -33.00 14.37
N ALA A 2 -27.11 -33.56 13.35
CA ALA A 2 -25.79 -33.05 12.93
C ALA A 2 -25.96 -31.61 12.44
N VAL A 3 -25.17 -30.68 12.99
CA VAL A 3 -25.20 -29.27 12.57
C VAL A 3 -24.71 -29.22 11.13
N ARG A 4 -25.61 -28.95 10.19
CA ARG A 4 -25.25 -29.00 8.77
C ARG A 4 -24.51 -27.75 8.31
N ALA A 5 -24.84 -26.59 8.89
CA ALA A 5 -24.28 -25.31 8.49
C ALA A 5 -24.00 -24.41 9.69
N VAL A 6 -22.82 -23.79 9.69
CA VAL A 6 -22.38 -22.91 10.77
C VAL A 6 -21.91 -21.56 10.25
N VAL A 7 -21.97 -20.57 11.13
CA VAL A 7 -21.27 -19.28 10.96
C VAL A 7 -20.02 -19.33 11.84
N VAL A 8 -18.87 -19.02 11.25
CA VAL A 8 -17.61 -18.85 11.99
C VAL A 8 -17.28 -17.36 12.01
N GLU A 9 -17.32 -16.76 13.19
CA GLU A 9 -16.90 -15.37 13.44
C GLU A 9 -15.51 -15.41 14.09
N ALA A 10 -14.51 -14.77 13.49
CA ALA A 10 -13.14 -14.79 14.00
C ALA A 10 -12.51 -13.39 13.99
N ASP A 11 -11.64 -13.15 14.96
CA ASP A 11 -10.82 -11.95 15.11
C ASP A 11 -9.45 -12.34 15.70
N GLY A 12 -8.46 -11.48 15.53
CA GLY A 12 -7.15 -11.62 16.14
C GLY A 12 -6.38 -10.31 16.14
N GLY A 13 -5.55 -10.12 17.16
CA GLY A 13 -4.77 -8.90 17.27
C GLY A 13 -3.53 -9.07 18.13
N SER A 14 -2.80 -7.98 18.25
CA SER A 14 -1.63 -7.83 19.12
C SER A 14 -1.63 -6.48 19.84
N ARG A 15 -1.18 -6.46 21.11
CA ARG A 15 -0.96 -5.24 21.90
C ARG A 15 0.35 -4.60 21.45
N GLY A 16 0.24 -3.68 20.49
CA GLY A 16 1.38 -3.32 19.64
C GLY A 16 1.60 -4.40 18.58
N ASN A 17 2.07 -4.04 17.39
CA ASN A 17 2.14 -4.94 16.25
C ASN A 17 3.55 -4.89 15.64
N PRO A 18 4.41 -5.92 15.78
CA PRO A 18 4.19 -7.12 16.57
C PRO A 18 4.17 -6.81 18.08
N GLY A 19 3.43 -7.62 18.83
CA GLY A 19 3.30 -7.48 20.28
C GLY A 19 2.57 -8.69 20.86
N PRO A 20 2.31 -8.73 22.18
CA PRO A 20 1.54 -9.79 22.82
C PRO A 20 0.20 -9.96 22.11
N ALA A 21 -0.01 -11.13 21.53
CA ALA A 21 -1.03 -11.39 20.55
C ALA A 21 -1.98 -12.48 21.03
N GLY A 22 -3.20 -12.42 20.54
CA GLY A 22 -4.24 -13.37 20.83
C GLY A 22 -5.30 -13.37 19.74
N TYR A 23 -6.03 -14.47 19.65
CA TYR A 23 -7.15 -14.61 18.74
C TYR A 23 -8.42 -15.05 19.47
N GLY A 24 -9.54 -14.86 18.79
CA GLY A 24 -10.86 -15.30 19.21
C GLY A 24 -11.64 -15.82 18.02
N ALA A 25 -12.35 -16.94 18.20
CA ALA A 25 -13.27 -17.47 17.21
C ALA A 25 -14.51 -18.04 17.87
N VAL A 26 -15.66 -17.82 17.23
CA VAL A 26 -16.98 -18.25 17.69
C VAL A 26 -17.65 -18.99 16.54
N VAL A 27 -18.10 -20.22 16.80
CA VAL A 27 -18.87 -21.02 15.85
C VAL A 27 -20.32 -21.01 16.31
N ARG A 28 -21.24 -20.60 15.43
CA ARG A 28 -22.67 -20.55 15.69
C ARG A 28 -23.43 -21.46 14.74
N ASP A 29 -24.53 -22.04 15.21
CA ASP A 29 -25.52 -22.61 14.31
C ASP A 29 -26.06 -21.51 13.40
N ARG A 30 -26.08 -21.74 12.09
CA ARG A 30 -26.46 -20.71 11.11
C ARG A 30 -27.91 -20.27 11.26
N ASP A 31 -28.79 -21.19 11.63
CA ASP A 31 -30.23 -20.98 11.57
C ASP A 31 -30.77 -20.49 12.93
N SER A 32 -30.27 -21.03 14.04
CA SER A 32 -30.67 -20.60 15.40
C SER A 32 -29.83 -19.46 15.97
N GLY A 33 -28.59 -19.29 15.48
CA GLY A 33 -27.61 -18.32 16.03
C GLY A 33 -26.97 -18.74 17.36
N GLU A 34 -27.31 -19.92 17.88
CA GLU A 34 -26.75 -20.50 19.11
C GLU A 34 -25.23 -20.68 18.98
N VAL A 35 -24.49 -20.32 20.03
CA VAL A 35 -23.05 -20.56 20.09
C VAL A 35 -22.80 -22.05 20.34
N LEU A 36 -22.12 -22.69 19.40
CA LEU A 36 -21.78 -24.11 19.45
C LEU A 36 -20.36 -24.34 19.98
N ALA A 37 -19.45 -23.42 19.70
CA ALA A 37 -18.07 -23.47 20.17
C ALA A 37 -17.43 -22.09 20.22
N GLU A 38 -16.49 -21.93 21.15
CA GLU A 38 -15.59 -20.77 21.25
C GLU A 38 -14.15 -21.26 21.30
N ARG A 39 -13.24 -20.51 20.70
CA ARG A 39 -11.78 -20.72 20.75
C ARG A 39 -11.11 -19.39 21.01
N SER A 40 -10.11 -19.41 21.89
CA SER A 40 -9.33 -18.23 22.20
C SER A 40 -7.98 -18.65 22.77
N GLU A 41 -6.90 -18.02 22.34
CA GLU A 41 -5.55 -18.38 22.77
C GLU A 41 -4.62 -17.18 22.69
N ALA A 42 -3.75 -17.06 23.69
CA ALA A 42 -2.61 -16.16 23.70
C ALA A 42 -1.45 -16.80 22.91
N ILE A 43 -1.03 -16.17 21.81
CA ILE A 43 -0.07 -16.75 20.85
C ILE A 43 1.30 -16.06 20.88
N GLY A 44 1.70 -15.56 22.05
CA GLY A 44 2.98 -14.89 22.27
C GLY A 44 3.10 -13.57 21.51
N THR A 45 4.31 -13.20 21.10
CA THR A 45 4.56 -11.95 20.35
C THR A 45 4.48 -12.21 18.85
N THR A 46 3.45 -11.70 18.19
CA THR A 46 3.31 -11.78 16.73
C THR A 46 2.50 -10.62 16.17
N THR A 47 2.24 -10.63 14.86
CA THR A 47 1.48 -9.58 14.17
C THR A 47 -0.02 -9.80 14.20
N ASN A 48 -0.81 -8.73 14.02
CA ASN A 48 -2.28 -8.82 13.89
C ASN A 48 -2.68 -9.84 12.81
N ASN A 49 -2.13 -9.73 11.60
CA ASN A 49 -2.51 -10.61 10.49
C ASN A 49 -2.22 -12.09 10.80
N VAL A 50 -1.14 -12.39 11.54
CA VAL A 50 -0.89 -13.76 12.01
C VAL A 50 -1.96 -14.19 13.00
N ALA A 51 -2.34 -13.32 13.96
CA ALA A 51 -3.39 -13.60 14.92
C ALA A 51 -4.76 -13.79 14.26
N GLU A 52 -5.13 -12.97 13.29
CA GLU A 52 -6.39 -13.09 12.53
C GLU A 52 -6.44 -14.40 11.75
N TYR A 53 -5.35 -14.80 11.07
CA TYR A 53 -5.27 -16.11 10.42
C TYR A 53 -5.38 -17.26 11.43
N ARG A 54 -4.76 -17.14 12.61
CA ARG A 54 -4.87 -18.13 13.68
C ARG A 54 -6.31 -18.24 14.19
N GLY A 55 -7.01 -17.12 14.35
CA GLY A 55 -8.43 -17.09 14.70
C GLY A 55 -9.29 -17.80 13.65
N LEU A 56 -9.09 -17.50 12.36
CA LEU A 56 -9.80 -18.19 11.28
C LEU A 56 -9.55 -19.70 11.32
N ILE A 57 -8.30 -20.12 11.43
CA ILE A 57 -7.90 -21.52 11.48
C ILE A 57 -8.59 -22.22 12.65
N ALA A 58 -8.54 -21.66 13.86
CA ALA A 58 -9.17 -22.23 15.04
C ALA A 58 -10.70 -22.33 14.89
N GLY A 59 -11.33 -21.33 14.26
CA GLY A 59 -12.76 -21.35 13.96
C GLY A 59 -13.14 -22.44 12.95
N LEU A 60 -12.34 -22.62 11.89
CA LEU A 60 -12.53 -23.69 10.91
C LEU A 60 -12.27 -25.07 11.50
N GLU A 61 -11.28 -25.23 12.36
CA GLU A 61 -11.02 -26.47 13.11
C GLU A 61 -12.21 -26.83 14.00
N ALA A 62 -12.72 -25.89 14.79
CA ALA A 62 -13.90 -26.08 15.62
C ALA A 62 -15.16 -26.42 14.79
N ALA A 63 -15.37 -25.77 13.64
CA ALA A 63 -16.46 -26.11 12.74
C ALA A 63 -16.34 -27.54 12.18
N ALA A 64 -15.12 -27.99 11.89
CA ALA A 64 -14.88 -29.34 11.39
C ALA A 64 -15.05 -30.40 12.49
N GLU A 65 -14.67 -30.09 13.74
CA GLU A 65 -14.92 -30.95 14.91
C GLU A 65 -16.42 -31.14 15.18
N LEU A 66 -17.23 -30.12 14.92
CA LEU A 66 -18.69 -30.18 15.02
C LEU A 66 -19.35 -30.96 13.87
N GLY A 67 -18.57 -31.37 12.85
CA GLY A 67 -19.07 -32.10 11.69
C GLY A 67 -19.91 -31.24 10.74
N ALA A 68 -19.67 -29.93 10.70
CA ALA A 68 -20.37 -29.04 9.77
C ALA A 68 -20.05 -29.37 8.31
N ALA A 69 -21.05 -29.31 7.44
CA ALA A 69 -20.88 -29.48 5.99
C ALA A 69 -20.67 -28.13 5.29
N GLU A 70 -21.32 -27.07 5.78
CA GLU A 70 -21.23 -25.72 5.22
C GLU A 70 -20.73 -24.71 6.27
N VAL A 71 -19.83 -23.81 5.86
CA VAL A 71 -19.31 -22.73 6.71
C VAL A 71 -19.50 -21.37 6.05
N GLU A 72 -20.03 -20.41 6.81
CA GLU A 72 -19.94 -18.99 6.50
C GLU A 72 -18.95 -18.32 7.44
N ALA A 73 -17.73 -18.12 6.95
CA ALA A 73 -16.65 -17.46 7.68
C ALA A 73 -16.79 -15.93 7.55
N ARG A 74 -17.12 -15.28 8.67
CA ARG A 74 -17.31 -13.84 8.79
C ARG A 74 -16.16 -13.26 9.60
N LEU A 75 -15.40 -12.34 9.01
CA LEU A 75 -14.28 -11.68 9.68
C LEU A 75 -14.35 -10.19 9.41
N ASP A 76 -13.86 -9.39 10.35
CA ASP A 76 -13.60 -7.96 10.14
C ASP A 76 -12.22 -7.68 9.52
N SER A 77 -11.38 -8.72 9.39
CA SER A 77 -10.17 -8.69 8.57
C SER A 77 -10.49 -8.78 7.08
N LYS A 78 -10.50 -7.63 6.40
CA LYS A 78 -10.62 -7.59 4.93
C LYS A 78 -9.44 -8.30 4.25
N LEU A 79 -8.24 -8.20 4.81
CA LEU A 79 -7.05 -8.87 4.27
C LEU A 79 -7.22 -10.38 4.23
N VAL A 80 -7.60 -10.99 5.36
CA VAL A 80 -7.77 -12.46 5.44
C VAL A 80 -8.91 -12.91 4.52
N VAL A 81 -10.05 -12.19 4.52
CA VAL A 81 -11.19 -12.50 3.64
C VAL A 81 -10.80 -12.47 2.16
N GLU A 82 -10.11 -11.42 1.71
CA GLU A 82 -9.73 -11.24 0.31
C GLU A 82 -8.64 -12.24 -0.14
N GLN A 83 -7.70 -12.57 0.74
CA GLN A 83 -6.68 -13.59 0.49
C GLN A 83 -7.29 -15.00 0.41
N MET A 84 -8.19 -15.34 1.33
CA MET A 84 -8.90 -16.63 1.31
C MET A 84 -9.85 -16.77 0.12
N CYS A 85 -10.39 -15.65 -0.39
CA CYS A 85 -11.13 -15.64 -1.65
C CYS A 85 -10.24 -15.73 -2.90
N GLY A 86 -8.91 -15.75 -2.76
CA GLY A 86 -7.97 -15.74 -3.88
C GLY A 86 -7.93 -14.42 -4.67
N ARG A 87 -8.60 -13.36 -4.18
CA ARG A 87 -8.62 -12.05 -4.86
C ARG A 87 -7.33 -11.28 -4.60
N TRP A 88 -6.71 -11.47 -3.43
CA TRP A 88 -5.47 -10.80 -3.05
C TRP A 88 -4.32 -11.79 -2.89
N GLN A 89 -3.13 -11.42 -3.40
CA GLN A 89 -1.92 -12.24 -3.28
C GLN A 89 -1.31 -12.19 -1.89
N ILE A 90 -0.84 -13.34 -1.40
CA ILE A 90 -0.17 -13.47 -0.09
C ILE A 90 1.33 -13.23 -0.27
N LYS A 91 1.72 -11.96 -0.20
CA LYS A 91 3.11 -11.52 -0.38
C LYS A 91 3.98 -11.77 0.86
N HIS A 92 3.39 -11.71 2.06
CA HIS A 92 4.13 -11.89 3.32
C HIS A 92 4.49 -13.37 3.53
N PRO A 93 5.78 -13.74 3.61
CA PRO A 93 6.20 -15.14 3.71
C PRO A 93 5.69 -15.82 4.98
N GLY A 94 5.57 -15.08 6.09
CA GLY A 94 5.02 -15.61 7.35
C GLY A 94 3.51 -15.92 7.31
N LEU A 95 2.76 -15.38 6.35
CA LEU A 95 1.32 -15.68 6.20
C LEU A 95 1.05 -16.85 5.27
N ARG A 96 1.99 -17.19 4.37
CA ARG A 96 1.81 -18.28 3.40
C ARG A 96 1.53 -19.64 4.06
N PRO A 97 2.24 -20.04 5.14
CA PRO A 97 1.94 -21.30 5.83
C PRO A 97 0.55 -21.31 6.47
N LEU A 98 0.14 -20.19 7.07
CA LEU A 98 -1.17 -20.07 7.72
C LEU A 98 -2.31 -20.11 6.70
N ALA A 99 -2.14 -19.44 5.57
CA ALA A 99 -3.10 -19.49 4.48
C ALA A 99 -3.19 -20.88 3.84
N ALA A 100 -2.07 -21.58 3.70
CA ALA A 100 -2.07 -22.97 3.25
C ALA A 100 -2.81 -23.89 4.24
N GLN A 101 -2.62 -23.69 5.55
CA GLN A 101 -3.35 -24.42 6.60
C GLN A 101 -4.86 -24.12 6.54
N ALA A 102 -5.25 -22.85 6.44
CA ALA A 102 -6.65 -22.45 6.31
C ALA A 102 -7.28 -23.03 5.04
N ALA A 103 -6.57 -23.02 3.90
CA ALA A 103 -7.04 -23.63 2.66
C ALA A 103 -7.23 -25.15 2.79
N ALA A 104 -6.30 -25.86 3.44
CA ALA A 104 -6.46 -27.29 3.70
C ALA A 104 -7.66 -27.61 4.60
N LEU A 105 -8.02 -26.71 5.53
CA LEU A 105 -9.24 -26.83 6.33
C LEU A 105 -10.50 -26.58 5.49
N VAL A 106 -10.46 -25.61 4.58
CA VAL A 106 -11.58 -25.32 3.66
C VAL A 106 -11.96 -26.56 2.85
N ASP A 107 -10.99 -27.36 2.42
CA ASP A 107 -11.21 -28.59 1.64
C ASP A 107 -11.97 -29.69 2.42
N ARG A 108 -12.16 -29.54 3.75
CA ARG A 108 -12.93 -30.48 4.58
C ARG A 108 -14.45 -30.23 4.55
N PHE A 109 -14.89 -29.13 3.96
CA PHE A 109 -16.30 -28.71 3.92
C PHE A 109 -16.86 -28.83 2.50
N GLU A 110 -18.16 -29.11 2.37
CA GLU A 110 -18.83 -29.08 1.07
C GLU A 110 -18.89 -27.67 0.48
N ARG A 111 -18.97 -26.66 1.35
CA ARG A 111 -19.00 -25.25 0.95
C ARG A 111 -18.47 -24.34 2.05
N VAL A 112 -17.56 -23.44 1.67
CA VAL A 112 -17.14 -22.32 2.51
C VAL A 112 -17.40 -21.00 1.79
N ARG A 113 -17.98 -20.02 2.49
CA ARG A 113 -18.08 -18.64 2.04
C ARG A 113 -17.34 -17.74 3.00
N PHE A 114 -16.47 -16.89 2.46
CA PHE A 114 -15.83 -15.83 3.22
C PHE A 114 -16.58 -14.52 3.01
N SER A 115 -16.84 -13.80 4.09
CA SER A 115 -17.53 -12.51 4.04
C SER A 115 -16.89 -11.55 5.03
N TRP A 116 -16.60 -10.35 4.55
CA TRP A 116 -16.16 -9.28 5.43
C TRP A 116 -17.38 -8.71 6.16
N ILE A 117 -17.25 -8.48 7.47
CA ILE A 117 -18.26 -7.81 8.29
C ILE A 117 -17.64 -6.62 9.04
N PRO A 118 -18.39 -5.52 9.26
CA PRO A 118 -17.93 -4.44 10.14
C PRO A 118 -17.65 -4.94 11.57
N ARG A 119 -16.65 -4.37 12.25
CA ARG A 119 -16.24 -4.78 13.61
C ARG A 119 -17.37 -4.69 14.63
N GLU A 120 -18.33 -3.78 14.45
CA GLU A 120 -19.51 -3.68 15.33
C GLU A 120 -20.40 -4.92 15.27
N ARG A 121 -20.24 -5.75 14.23
CA ARG A 121 -20.92 -7.02 14.04
C ARG A 121 -20.07 -8.24 14.45
N ASN A 122 -18.80 -8.06 14.80
CA ASN A 122 -17.87 -9.12 15.22
C ASN A 122 -17.52 -9.08 16.72
N LYS A 123 -18.36 -8.43 17.53
CA LYS A 123 -18.06 -8.11 18.95
C LYS A 123 -17.71 -9.32 19.83
N HIS A 124 -18.24 -10.51 19.51
CA HIS A 124 -18.00 -11.69 20.33
C HIS A 124 -16.59 -12.25 20.12
N ALA A 125 -16.16 -12.43 18.87
CA ALA A 125 -14.81 -12.86 18.54
C ALA A 125 -13.77 -11.80 18.98
N ASP A 126 -14.09 -10.51 18.82
CA ASP A 126 -13.28 -9.39 19.30
C ASP A 126 -13.07 -9.43 20.83
N ALA A 127 -14.12 -9.71 21.61
CA ALA A 127 -14.01 -9.82 23.06
C ALA A 127 -13.07 -10.98 23.47
N LEU A 128 -13.16 -12.13 22.79
CA LEU A 128 -12.28 -13.27 23.00
C LEU A 128 -10.82 -12.94 22.63
N ALA A 129 -10.59 -12.31 21.47
CA ALA A 129 -9.26 -11.90 21.02
C ALA A 129 -8.62 -10.89 21.99
N ASN A 130 -9.40 -9.93 22.51
CA ASN A 130 -8.95 -8.96 23.51
C ASN A 130 -8.56 -9.62 24.83
N ALA A 131 -9.37 -10.56 25.34
CA ALA A 131 -9.02 -11.32 26.54
C ALA A 131 -7.71 -12.11 26.36
N ALA A 132 -7.52 -12.76 25.21
CA ALA A 132 -6.29 -13.48 24.89
C ALA A 132 -5.06 -12.57 24.77
N MET A 133 -5.20 -11.41 24.14
CA MET A 133 -4.15 -10.39 24.05
C MET A 133 -3.72 -9.87 25.44
N ASP A 134 -4.68 -9.64 26.32
CA ASP A 134 -4.40 -9.18 27.69
C ASP A 134 -3.74 -10.29 28.54
N ALA A 135 -4.15 -11.55 28.34
CA ALA A 135 -3.50 -12.71 28.95
C ALA A 135 -2.04 -12.85 28.47
N ALA A 136 -1.80 -12.65 27.17
CA ALA A 136 -0.46 -12.63 26.59
C ALA A 136 0.42 -11.51 27.19
N ALA A 137 -0.14 -10.32 27.39
CA ALA A 137 0.57 -9.16 27.93
C ALA A 137 0.91 -9.31 29.43
N THR A 138 0.12 -10.07 30.17
CA THR A 138 0.31 -10.30 31.63
C THR A 138 1.10 -11.56 31.96
N GLY A 139 1.49 -12.35 30.95
CA GLY A 139 2.27 -13.59 31.13
C GLY A 139 1.47 -14.77 31.70
N THR A 140 0.13 -14.69 31.69
CA THR A 140 -0.72 -15.77 32.21
C THR A 140 -0.92 -16.81 31.11
N THR A 141 -0.10 -17.85 31.10
CA THR A 141 -0.28 -19.03 30.26
C THR A 141 -1.12 -20.08 30.98
N VAL A 142 -2.12 -20.63 30.29
CA VAL A 142 -2.76 -21.91 30.64
C VAL A 142 -1.95 -23.03 29.93
N PRO A 143 -1.69 -24.20 30.53
CA PRO A 143 -0.50 -24.99 30.21
C PRO A 143 -0.58 -25.87 28.92
N ASP A 144 0.50 -25.76 28.15
CA ASP A 144 1.34 -26.75 27.43
C ASP A 144 0.73 -27.82 26.49
N THR A 145 1.12 -27.77 25.20
CA THR A 145 1.84 -28.90 24.56
C THR A 145 2.89 -28.44 23.51
N ALA A 146 4.16 -28.56 23.90
CA ALA A 146 5.32 -29.06 23.15
C ALA A 146 5.85 -28.34 21.86
N ALA A 147 6.94 -27.59 22.12
CA ALA A 147 8.29 -27.73 21.53
C ALA A 147 8.59 -27.35 20.05
N GLY A 148 9.49 -26.37 19.92
CA GLY A 148 10.25 -26.09 18.70
C GLY A 148 11.17 -24.88 18.84
N ALA A 149 12.22 -25.00 19.67
CA ALA A 149 13.21 -23.97 19.94
C ALA A 149 14.04 -23.59 18.69
N GLY A 150 14.16 -22.29 18.43
CA GLY A 150 15.08 -21.70 17.47
C GLY A 150 15.54 -20.34 17.98
N THR A 151 16.58 -20.35 18.82
CA THR A 151 17.27 -19.18 19.33
C THR A 151 17.85 -18.32 18.20
N ALA A 152 17.43 -17.06 18.10
CA ALA A 152 18.15 -16.03 17.40
C ALA A 152 18.38 -14.85 18.36
N THR A 153 19.65 -14.66 18.69
CA THR A 153 20.24 -13.68 19.58
C THR A 153 20.00 -12.25 19.09
N GLU A 154 19.55 -11.37 19.99
CA GLU A 154 19.60 -9.91 19.78
C GLU A 154 21.05 -9.42 19.62
N PRO A 155 21.34 -8.44 18.76
CA PRO A 155 22.43 -7.52 19.01
C PRO A 155 21.93 -6.37 19.90
N ALA A 156 22.75 -6.07 20.90
CA ALA A 156 22.56 -5.08 21.94
C ALA A 156 22.23 -3.66 21.42
N ALA A 157 21.47 -2.94 22.25
CA ALA A 157 21.15 -1.53 22.10
C ALA A 157 22.41 -0.66 21.91
N GLY A 158 22.51 -0.04 20.73
CA GLY A 158 23.38 1.11 20.47
C GLY A 158 22.64 2.44 20.74
N PRO A 159 23.38 3.57 20.88
CA PRO A 159 22.84 4.81 21.40
C PRO A 159 22.01 5.59 20.36
N GLY A 160 20.82 6.05 20.76
CA GLY A 160 20.02 7.10 20.10
C GLY A 160 19.25 6.66 18.83
N ILE A 161 17.97 6.30 18.98
CA ILE A 161 17.08 6.15 17.83
C ILE A 161 16.81 7.55 17.27
N ALA A 162 17.40 7.87 16.12
CA ALA A 162 17.07 9.08 15.38
C ALA A 162 15.57 9.06 15.03
N ALA A 163 14.90 10.20 15.16
CA ALA A 163 13.48 10.32 14.83
C ALA A 163 13.26 9.98 13.34
N THR A 164 12.34 9.05 13.07
CA THR A 164 11.90 8.69 11.72
C THR A 164 11.26 9.90 11.03
N THR A 165 11.54 10.11 9.74
CA THR A 165 11.03 11.29 9.01
C THR A 165 9.62 11.12 8.43
N GLY A 166 9.05 9.92 8.51
CA GLY A 166 7.71 9.61 8.00
C GLY A 166 6.58 10.14 8.88
N THR A 167 5.36 9.69 8.58
CA THR A 167 4.18 10.18 9.32
C THR A 167 4.00 9.38 10.60
N ASP A 168 4.41 9.96 11.72
CA ASP A 168 4.23 9.39 13.05
C ASP A 168 2.74 9.45 13.49
N PRO A 169 2.12 8.31 13.80
CA PRO A 169 0.75 8.25 14.31
C PRO A 169 0.52 9.05 15.60
N ALA A 170 1.56 9.25 16.42
CA ALA A 170 1.48 9.99 17.67
C ALA A 170 1.31 11.51 17.43
N THR A 171 1.91 12.02 16.36
CA THR A 171 1.85 13.45 15.99
C THR A 171 0.80 13.78 14.92
N ALA A 172 0.22 12.76 14.28
CA ALA A 172 -0.85 12.92 13.31
C ALA A 172 -2.13 13.51 13.94
N LYS A 173 -2.81 14.41 13.21
CA LYS A 173 -4.11 14.95 13.61
C LYS A 173 -5.11 13.81 13.84
N PRO A 174 -6.02 13.92 14.81
CA PRO A 174 -7.09 12.94 15.01
C PRO A 174 -7.86 12.71 13.70
N SER A 175 -7.96 11.46 13.28
CA SER A 175 -8.80 11.01 12.15
C SER A 175 -9.97 10.19 12.69
N TRP A 176 -11.05 10.11 11.93
CA TRP A 176 -12.17 9.21 12.20
C TRP A 176 -11.82 7.74 11.91
N GLU A 177 -10.75 7.51 11.14
CA GLU A 177 -10.14 6.20 10.91
C GLU A 177 -9.20 5.84 12.08
N PRO A 178 -9.10 4.54 12.47
CA PRO A 178 -8.15 4.10 13.48
C PRO A 178 -6.73 4.56 13.14
N ARG A 179 -6.01 5.10 14.13
CA ARG A 179 -4.62 5.52 13.90
C ARG A 179 -3.79 4.27 13.56
N PRO A 180 -3.06 4.26 12.44
CA PRO A 180 -2.12 3.18 12.14
C PRO A 180 -1.11 3.06 13.29
N SER A 181 -0.69 1.85 13.67
CA SER A 181 0.27 1.63 14.75
C SER A 181 1.73 1.88 14.35
N PHE A 182 1.99 2.11 13.06
CA PHE A 182 3.32 2.27 12.50
C PHE A 182 3.51 3.69 11.94
N THR A 183 4.75 4.18 12.01
CA THR A 183 5.16 5.32 11.21
C THR A 183 5.01 4.97 9.73
N ALA A 184 4.27 5.80 9.00
CA ALA A 184 4.06 5.59 7.57
C ALA A 184 5.33 5.94 6.78
N THR A 185 5.66 5.14 5.78
CA THR A 185 6.55 5.61 4.71
C THR A 185 5.78 6.60 3.85
N ARG A 186 6.27 7.84 3.75
CA ARG A 186 5.63 8.88 2.96
C ARG A 186 6.37 9.05 1.63
N LEU A 187 5.63 9.01 0.53
CA LEU A 187 6.13 9.38 -0.78
C LEU A 187 5.59 10.75 -1.18
N ILE A 188 6.50 11.68 -1.43
CA ILE A 188 6.22 12.99 -2.03
C ILE A 188 6.58 12.87 -3.52
N LEU A 189 5.57 12.73 -4.37
CA LEU A 189 5.73 12.67 -5.82
C LEU A 189 5.69 14.08 -6.40
N VAL A 190 6.70 14.44 -7.18
CA VAL A 190 6.83 15.75 -7.81
C VAL A 190 6.92 15.56 -9.31
N ARG A 191 6.02 16.19 -10.07
CA ARG A 191 6.22 16.32 -11.53
C ARG A 191 7.33 17.34 -11.78
N HIS A 192 8.22 17.07 -12.73
CA HIS A 192 9.21 18.07 -13.16
C HIS A 192 8.56 19.42 -13.52
N GLY A 193 9.35 20.50 -13.40
CA GLY A 193 8.93 21.83 -13.87
C GLY A 193 8.69 21.89 -15.37
N GLU A 194 8.11 22.98 -15.83
CA GLU A 194 7.80 23.20 -17.24
C GLU A 194 9.03 23.05 -18.17
N THR A 195 8.77 22.56 -19.38
CA THR A 195 9.72 22.52 -20.50
C THR A 195 9.08 23.23 -21.70
N GLU A 196 9.85 23.57 -22.72
CA GLU A 196 9.31 24.12 -23.98
C GLU A 196 8.23 23.21 -24.58
N TRP A 197 8.38 21.89 -24.49
CA TRP A 197 7.40 20.94 -25.00
C TRP A 197 6.13 20.85 -24.14
N THR A 198 6.22 21.16 -22.85
CA THR A 198 5.04 21.29 -21.99
C THR A 198 4.14 22.43 -22.48
N VAL A 199 4.73 23.60 -22.76
CA VAL A 199 4.01 24.79 -23.25
C VAL A 199 3.37 24.51 -24.61
N GLN A 200 4.10 23.81 -25.48
CA GLN A 200 3.63 23.44 -26.82
C GLN A 200 2.66 22.24 -26.82
N GLN A 201 2.35 21.66 -25.65
CA GLN A 201 1.48 20.50 -25.50
C GLN A 201 1.90 19.31 -26.38
N ARG A 202 3.21 19.07 -26.45
CA ARG A 202 3.80 17.94 -27.20
C ARG A 202 3.95 16.72 -26.29
N TYR A 203 3.82 15.54 -26.87
CA TYR A 203 4.20 14.30 -26.20
C TYR A 203 5.71 14.36 -25.90
N ALA A 204 6.06 14.10 -24.65
CA ALA A 204 7.41 14.20 -24.13
C ALA A 204 7.73 12.96 -23.31
N GLY A 205 7.99 11.85 -23.99
CA GLY A 205 8.36 10.58 -23.39
C GLY A 205 9.82 10.59 -22.96
N ARG A 206 10.67 9.93 -23.74
CA ARG A 206 12.09 9.74 -23.40
C ARG A 206 13.02 10.77 -24.01
N ALA A 207 12.53 11.62 -24.91
CA ALA A 207 13.26 12.81 -25.34
C ALA A 207 13.71 13.66 -24.15
N ASP A 208 14.99 14.00 -24.10
CA ASP A 208 15.58 14.74 -22.99
C ASP A 208 15.52 16.26 -23.23
N VAL A 209 14.32 16.82 -23.02
CA VAL A 209 14.07 18.26 -23.12
C VAL A 209 14.32 18.92 -21.76
N PRO A 210 15.19 19.95 -21.67
CA PRO A 210 15.50 20.61 -20.42
C PRO A 210 14.34 21.51 -19.94
N LEU A 211 14.41 21.93 -18.68
CA LEU A 211 13.48 22.91 -18.12
C LEU A 211 13.55 24.26 -18.87
N SER A 212 12.41 24.93 -19.01
CA SER A 212 12.33 26.35 -19.40
C SER A 212 12.80 27.24 -18.24
N ASP A 213 12.91 28.56 -18.47
CA ASP A 213 13.16 29.51 -17.37
C ASP A 213 12.03 29.50 -16.34
N THR A 214 10.79 29.44 -16.81
CA THR A 214 9.60 29.21 -15.97
C THR A 214 9.73 27.90 -15.20
N GLY A 215 10.11 26.81 -15.86
CA GLY A 215 10.32 25.51 -15.22
C GLY A 215 11.38 25.53 -14.12
N ARG A 216 12.48 26.28 -14.32
CA ARG A 216 13.50 26.50 -13.28
C ARG A 216 12.95 27.30 -12.10
N ALA A 217 12.11 28.31 -12.34
CA ALA A 217 11.45 29.07 -11.26
C ALA A 217 10.45 28.21 -10.48
N GLN A 218 9.64 27.42 -11.19
CA GLN A 218 8.72 26.44 -10.62
C GLN A 218 9.45 25.40 -9.76
N ALA A 219 10.59 24.89 -10.22
CA ALA A 219 11.41 23.94 -9.46
C ALA A 219 11.88 24.52 -8.11
N ARG A 220 12.32 25.80 -8.09
CA ARG A 220 12.69 26.49 -6.83
C ARG A 220 11.51 26.70 -5.90
N ALA A 221 10.35 27.11 -6.43
CA ALA A 221 9.14 27.26 -5.62
C ALA A 221 8.68 25.90 -5.03
N THR A 222 8.79 24.83 -5.83
CA THR A 222 8.49 23.46 -5.42
C THR A 222 9.43 22.99 -4.33
N ALA A 223 10.73 23.28 -4.45
CA ALA A 223 11.72 22.98 -3.43
C ALA A 223 11.38 23.61 -2.09
N ALA A 224 11.02 24.90 -2.08
CA ALA A 224 10.57 25.59 -0.88
C ALA A 224 9.31 24.96 -0.28
N ARG A 225 8.34 24.56 -1.13
CA ARG A 225 7.12 23.90 -0.69
C ARG A 225 7.39 22.51 -0.10
N VAL A 226 8.24 21.72 -0.72
CA VAL A 226 8.63 20.40 -0.21
C VAL A 226 9.31 20.52 1.16
N ALA A 227 10.23 21.48 1.33
CA ALA A 227 10.86 21.73 2.62
C ALA A 227 9.87 22.14 3.73
N GLN A 228 8.78 22.83 3.38
CA GLN A 228 7.69 23.14 4.33
C GLN A 228 6.84 21.91 4.65
N LEU A 229 6.58 21.04 3.67
CA LEU A 229 5.78 19.82 3.85
C LEU A 229 6.52 18.75 4.66
N ALA A 230 7.84 18.64 4.46
CA ALA A 230 8.72 17.69 5.12
C ALA A 230 10.11 18.32 5.31
N PRO A 231 10.38 18.94 6.48
CA PRO A 231 11.68 19.56 6.77
C PRO A 231 12.86 18.59 6.81
N SER A 232 12.57 17.28 6.93
CA SER A 232 13.56 16.21 6.86
C SER A 232 13.02 15.09 5.97
N VAL A 233 13.87 14.60 5.08
CA VAL A 233 13.56 13.47 4.18
C VAL A 233 14.77 12.54 4.15
N ALA A 234 14.53 11.24 4.01
CA ALA A 234 15.59 10.24 3.96
C ALA A 234 16.26 10.14 2.58
N ALA A 235 15.56 10.52 1.51
CA ALA A 235 16.10 10.52 0.16
C ALA A 235 15.35 11.44 -0.81
N VAL A 236 16.10 11.98 -1.77
CA VAL A 236 15.59 12.63 -2.98
C VAL A 236 15.95 11.77 -4.18
N LEU A 237 14.94 11.28 -4.89
CA LEU A 237 15.06 10.39 -6.02
C LEU A 237 14.60 11.10 -7.29
N SER A 238 15.26 10.83 -8.41
CA SER A 238 14.91 11.43 -9.69
C SER A 238 14.82 10.38 -10.79
N SER A 239 13.83 10.54 -11.66
CA SER A 239 13.91 9.99 -13.01
C SER A 239 15.22 10.44 -13.69
N PRO A 240 15.74 9.66 -14.66
CA PRO A 240 17.00 9.95 -15.31
C PRO A 240 17.03 11.18 -16.22
N LEU A 241 15.87 11.68 -16.67
CA LEU A 241 15.79 12.78 -17.63
C LEU A 241 16.12 14.13 -16.97
N SER A 242 16.85 14.99 -17.69
CA SER A 242 17.44 16.23 -17.18
C SER A 242 16.42 17.17 -16.52
N ARG A 243 15.19 17.24 -17.05
CA ARG A 243 14.09 18.00 -16.45
C ARG A 243 13.71 17.56 -15.04
N CYS A 244 13.74 16.25 -14.76
CA CYS A 244 13.53 15.72 -13.42
C CYS A 244 14.75 15.97 -12.56
N THR A 245 15.95 15.68 -13.06
CA THR A 245 17.20 15.85 -12.30
C THR A 245 17.38 17.28 -11.83
N ALA A 246 17.19 18.27 -12.70
CA ALA A 246 17.27 19.69 -12.33
C ALA A 246 16.21 20.10 -11.29
N THR A 247 15.01 19.53 -11.36
CA THR A 247 13.96 19.76 -10.36
C THR A 247 14.33 19.11 -9.02
N ALA A 248 14.88 17.89 -9.04
CA ALA A 248 15.33 17.16 -7.87
C ALA A 248 16.52 17.82 -7.18
N GLU A 249 17.47 18.36 -7.95
CA GLU A 249 18.61 19.12 -7.44
C GLU A 249 18.16 20.37 -6.69
N ALA A 250 17.19 21.12 -7.23
CA ALA A 250 16.63 22.27 -6.52
C ALA A 250 16.00 21.87 -5.16
N ILE A 251 15.28 20.75 -5.12
CA ILE A 251 14.69 20.20 -3.89
C ILE A 251 15.78 19.75 -2.92
N ALA A 252 16.79 19.04 -3.40
CA ALA A 252 17.90 18.55 -2.61
C ALA A 252 18.68 19.68 -1.91
N VAL A 253 18.96 20.77 -2.62
CA VAL A 253 19.61 21.97 -2.05
C VAL A 253 18.74 22.57 -0.95
N ALA A 254 17.44 22.73 -1.17
CA ALA A 254 16.52 23.28 -0.17
C ALA A 254 16.37 22.42 1.09
N LEU A 255 16.72 21.12 1.01
CA LEU A 255 16.68 20.16 2.11
C LEU A 255 18.06 19.92 2.75
N GLY A 256 19.03 20.81 2.50
CA GLY A 256 20.37 20.75 3.10
C GLY A 256 21.38 19.96 2.29
N ASP A 257 21.39 20.15 0.97
CA ASP A 257 22.36 19.57 0.02
C ASP A 257 22.38 18.03 0.01
N LEU A 258 21.18 17.41 0.06
CA LEU A 258 21.06 15.96 -0.01
C LEU A 258 21.51 15.41 -1.38
N PRO A 259 22.09 14.20 -1.45
CA PRO A 259 22.42 13.59 -2.74
C PRO A 259 21.15 13.19 -3.50
N VAL A 260 21.04 13.57 -4.77
CA VAL A 260 20.00 13.09 -5.67
C VAL A 260 20.37 11.70 -6.19
N ARG A 261 19.51 10.71 -5.99
CA ARG A 261 19.72 9.35 -6.51
C ARG A 261 18.86 9.11 -7.74
N ARG A 262 19.49 8.65 -8.81
CA ARG A 262 18.80 8.27 -10.05
C ARG A 262 17.98 6.99 -9.83
N GLN A 263 16.78 6.96 -10.41
CA GLN A 263 15.88 5.81 -10.43
C GLN A 263 15.25 5.67 -11.82
N ASP A 264 15.74 4.71 -12.59
CA ASP A 264 15.29 4.51 -13.98
C ASP A 264 13.83 4.04 -14.06
N ASP A 265 13.34 3.31 -13.05
CA ASP A 265 11.96 2.80 -13.03
C ASP A 265 10.89 3.93 -12.98
N TRP A 266 11.29 5.16 -12.63
CA TRP A 266 10.43 6.36 -12.60
C TRP A 266 10.48 7.20 -13.88
N ILE A 267 11.15 6.74 -14.95
CA ILE A 267 11.15 7.41 -16.25
C ILE A 267 9.75 7.42 -16.88
N GLU A 268 9.44 8.50 -17.64
CA GLU A 268 8.18 8.67 -18.38
C GLU A 268 7.90 7.50 -19.33
N CYS A 269 6.63 7.35 -19.68
CA CYS A 269 6.19 6.51 -20.77
C CYS A 269 6.94 6.86 -22.06
N ASP A 270 7.55 5.86 -22.68
CA ASP A 270 8.06 5.96 -24.04
C ASP A 270 6.90 6.15 -25.01
N PHE A 271 6.78 7.32 -25.63
CA PHE A 271 5.78 7.58 -26.66
C PHE A 271 6.29 7.25 -28.06
N GLY A 272 7.52 6.73 -28.20
CA GLY A 272 8.08 6.26 -29.47
C GLY A 272 8.00 7.32 -30.56
N ASP A 273 7.35 6.97 -31.67
CA ASP A 273 7.23 7.83 -32.85
C ASP A 273 6.42 9.12 -32.60
N TRP A 274 5.68 9.20 -31.48
CA TRP A 274 4.92 10.38 -31.10
C TRP A 274 5.74 11.42 -30.33
N ASP A 275 6.95 11.09 -29.87
CA ASP A 275 7.79 12.05 -29.13
C ASP A 275 8.01 13.33 -29.96
N GLY A 276 7.78 14.48 -29.31
CA GLY A 276 7.88 15.79 -29.94
C GLY A 276 6.71 16.15 -30.85
N ARG A 277 5.67 15.33 -30.97
CA ARG A 277 4.45 15.64 -31.72
C ARG A 277 3.37 16.22 -30.82
N THR A 278 2.56 17.11 -31.35
CA THR A 278 1.31 17.55 -30.70
C THR A 278 0.25 16.47 -30.85
N PHE A 279 -0.77 16.52 -30.00
CA PHE A 279 -1.92 15.64 -30.12
C PHE A 279 -2.60 15.75 -31.51
N ALA A 280 -2.66 16.94 -32.11
CA ALA A 280 -3.24 17.14 -33.44
C ALA A 280 -2.42 16.45 -34.54
N GLU A 281 -1.10 16.58 -34.51
CA GLU A 281 -0.19 15.89 -35.43
C GLU A 281 -0.29 14.37 -35.29
N VAL A 282 -0.44 13.85 -34.06
CA VAL A 282 -0.64 12.41 -33.82
C VAL A 282 -1.99 11.93 -34.36
N ARG A 283 -3.07 12.69 -34.12
CA ARG A 283 -4.41 12.38 -34.65
C ARG A 283 -4.42 12.31 -36.18
N GLU A 284 -3.66 13.18 -36.84
CA GLU A 284 -3.54 13.19 -38.30
C GLU A 284 -2.67 12.05 -38.84
N GLY A 285 -1.51 11.81 -38.21
CA GLY A 285 -0.54 10.81 -38.68
C GLY A 285 -0.87 9.36 -38.32
N TRP A 286 -1.53 9.12 -37.19
CA TRP A 286 -1.82 7.80 -36.63
C TRP A 286 -3.24 7.71 -36.01
N PRO A 287 -4.31 8.01 -36.77
CA PRO A 287 -5.66 8.05 -36.22
C PRO A 287 -6.09 6.73 -35.57
N GLY A 288 -5.80 5.59 -36.22
CA GLY A 288 -6.20 4.27 -35.72
C GLY A 288 -5.43 3.84 -34.47
N GLU A 289 -4.13 4.08 -34.43
CA GLU A 289 -3.28 3.77 -33.28
C GLU A 289 -3.61 4.69 -32.10
N LEU A 290 -3.90 5.97 -32.35
CA LEU A 290 -4.36 6.89 -31.32
C LEU A 290 -5.69 6.45 -30.71
N ASP A 291 -6.67 6.06 -31.52
CA ASP A 291 -7.95 5.55 -31.04
C ASP A 291 -7.78 4.27 -30.22
N ALA A 292 -6.95 3.32 -30.68
CA ALA A 292 -6.65 2.09 -29.97
C ALA A 292 -5.93 2.36 -28.63
N TRP A 293 -4.97 3.29 -28.61
CA TRP A 293 -4.23 3.69 -27.42
C TRP A 293 -5.13 4.37 -26.38
N LEU A 294 -6.03 5.27 -26.80
CA LEU A 294 -7.01 5.91 -25.92
C LEU A 294 -8.03 4.91 -25.36
N ALA A 295 -8.34 3.84 -26.09
CA ALA A 295 -9.29 2.82 -25.67
C ALA A 295 -8.71 1.80 -24.67
N SER A 296 -7.38 1.64 -24.59
CA SER A 296 -6.78 0.61 -23.74
C SER A 296 -5.36 0.92 -23.28
N THR A 297 -5.14 0.78 -21.98
CA THR A 297 -3.83 0.89 -21.31
C THR A 297 -2.81 -0.18 -21.73
N ARG A 298 -3.25 -1.23 -22.43
CA ARG A 298 -2.39 -2.31 -22.94
C ARG A 298 -1.76 -1.99 -24.29
N ILE A 299 -2.32 -1.03 -25.02
CA ILE A 299 -1.81 -0.64 -26.33
C ILE A 299 -0.69 0.39 -26.11
N ALA A 300 0.41 0.21 -26.83
CA ALA A 300 1.53 1.14 -26.83
C ALA A 300 1.43 2.07 -28.05
N PRO A 301 1.91 3.32 -27.95
CA PRO A 301 2.23 4.12 -29.13
C PRO A 301 3.22 3.36 -30.04
N PRO A 302 3.23 3.60 -31.35
CA PRO A 302 4.21 3.01 -32.27
C PRO A 302 5.65 3.26 -31.78
N GLY A 303 6.44 2.19 -31.65
CA GLY A 303 7.82 2.26 -31.15
C GLY A 303 7.97 2.60 -29.66
N GLY A 304 6.86 2.78 -28.93
CA GLY A 304 6.85 3.16 -27.52
C GLY A 304 6.48 2.03 -26.57
N GLU A 305 5.93 2.39 -25.41
CA GLU A 305 5.49 1.44 -24.38
C GLU A 305 4.05 1.67 -23.91
N SER A 306 3.42 0.60 -23.41
CA SER A 306 2.06 0.66 -22.89
C SER A 306 2.03 1.14 -21.43
N PHE A 307 0.90 1.69 -20.98
CA PHE A 307 0.72 2.03 -19.56
C PHE A 307 0.79 0.82 -18.63
N VAL A 308 0.48 -0.39 -19.11
CA VAL A 308 0.69 -1.63 -18.33
C VAL A 308 2.19 -1.87 -18.07
N THR A 309 3.05 -1.62 -19.07
CA THR A 309 4.50 -1.75 -18.94
C THR A 309 5.06 -0.72 -17.94
N VAL A 310 4.61 0.54 -18.04
CA VAL A 310 4.99 1.59 -17.08
C VAL A 310 4.48 1.26 -15.68
N GLY A 311 3.23 0.82 -15.56
CA GLY A 311 2.61 0.50 -14.28
C GLY A 311 3.34 -0.62 -13.55
N ALA A 312 3.82 -1.64 -14.27
CA ALA A 312 4.56 -2.76 -13.68
C ALA A 312 5.87 -2.30 -13.00
N ARG A 313 6.67 -1.45 -13.68
CA ARG A 313 7.92 -0.94 -13.10
C ARG A 313 7.68 0.08 -11.99
N VAL A 314 6.65 0.93 -12.10
CA VAL A 314 6.29 1.89 -11.06
C VAL A 314 5.80 1.19 -9.80
N ALA A 315 4.93 0.18 -9.93
CA ALA A 315 4.45 -0.61 -8.79
C ALA A 315 5.60 -1.35 -8.09
N LYS A 316 6.55 -1.88 -8.87
CA LYS A 316 7.79 -2.46 -8.33
C LYS A 316 8.59 -1.40 -7.57
N ALA A 317 8.84 -0.23 -8.16
CA ALA A 317 9.61 0.84 -7.54
C ALA A 317 8.96 1.34 -6.24
N VAL A 318 7.64 1.56 -6.22
CA VAL A 318 6.91 1.94 -4.99
C VAL A 318 7.08 0.89 -3.89
N ALA A 319 6.96 -0.40 -4.23
CA ALA A 319 7.17 -1.48 -3.26
C ALA A 319 8.61 -1.56 -2.74
N GLU A 320 9.61 -1.28 -3.59
CA GLU A 320 11.02 -1.21 -3.20
C GLU A 320 11.28 -0.01 -2.27
N LEU A 321 10.69 1.16 -2.56
CA LEU A 321 10.78 2.32 -1.67
C LEU A 321 10.16 2.07 -0.31
N GLY A 322 8.99 1.42 -0.25
CA GLY A 322 8.37 1.03 1.02
C GLY A 322 9.24 0.11 1.88
N ARG A 323 10.08 -0.73 1.26
CA ARG A 323 11.02 -1.62 1.98
C ARG A 323 12.33 -0.94 2.33
N ALA A 324 12.85 -0.09 1.45
CA ALA A 324 14.14 0.57 1.64
C ALA A 324 14.07 1.74 2.63
N TYR A 325 12.89 2.34 2.79
CA TYR A 325 12.65 3.53 3.60
C TYR A 325 11.47 3.35 4.57
N PRO A 326 11.47 2.31 5.43
CA PRO A 326 10.36 2.03 6.32
C PRO A 326 10.16 3.17 7.32
N GLY A 327 8.97 3.77 7.35
CA GLY A 327 8.65 4.87 8.26
C GLY A 327 9.36 6.20 7.93
N GLU A 328 9.97 6.33 6.74
CA GLU A 328 10.67 7.53 6.33
C GLU A 328 9.90 8.32 5.25
N THR A 329 10.25 9.59 5.06
CA THR A 329 9.77 10.41 3.94
C THR A 329 10.78 10.37 2.79
N VAL A 330 10.29 10.11 1.58
CA VAL A 330 11.08 10.07 0.34
C VAL A 330 10.44 10.99 -0.69
N VAL A 331 11.26 11.83 -1.32
CA VAL A 331 10.83 12.64 -2.47
C VAL A 331 11.19 11.92 -3.76
N VAL A 332 10.24 11.82 -4.69
CA VAL A 332 10.45 11.23 -6.01
C VAL A 332 10.04 12.22 -7.08
N VAL A 333 11.00 12.65 -7.89
CA VAL A 333 10.76 13.55 -9.03
C VAL A 333 10.61 12.74 -10.31
N SER A 334 9.45 12.86 -10.95
CA SER A 334 9.07 12.05 -12.12
C SER A 334 8.19 12.87 -13.07
N HIS A 335 7.30 12.19 -13.81
CA HIS A 335 6.54 12.71 -14.93
C HIS A 335 5.06 12.36 -14.81
N VAL A 336 4.26 12.67 -15.83
CA VAL A 336 2.81 12.53 -15.77
C VAL A 336 2.41 11.06 -15.63
N SER A 337 2.90 10.16 -16.49
CA SER A 337 2.39 8.78 -16.51
C SER A 337 2.78 7.98 -15.27
N PRO A 338 4.06 7.97 -14.83
CA PRO A 338 4.44 7.25 -13.61
C PRO A 338 3.71 7.74 -12.36
N ILE A 339 3.55 9.06 -12.20
CA ILE A 339 2.84 9.63 -11.04
C ILE A 339 1.35 9.26 -11.10
N LYS A 340 0.71 9.36 -12.26
CA LYS A 340 -0.69 8.93 -12.42
C LYS A 340 -0.89 7.45 -12.08
N LEU A 341 0.02 6.59 -12.52
CA LEU A 341 -0.06 5.15 -12.24
C LEU A 341 0.17 4.83 -10.77
N ALA A 342 1.14 5.49 -10.12
CA ALA A 342 1.33 5.36 -8.68
C ALA A 342 0.09 5.82 -7.89
N LEU A 343 -0.52 6.94 -8.27
CA LEU A 343 -1.73 7.46 -7.63
C LEU A 343 -2.97 6.59 -7.92
N ARG A 344 -3.10 6.05 -9.13
CA ARG A 344 -4.17 5.10 -9.48
C ARG A 344 -4.13 3.91 -8.51
N ASP A 345 -2.96 3.31 -8.36
CA ASP A 345 -2.78 2.13 -7.52
C ASP A 345 -2.98 2.48 -6.04
N ALA A 346 -2.47 3.63 -5.58
CA ALA A 346 -2.66 4.12 -4.22
C ALA A 346 -4.13 4.41 -3.87
N LEU A 347 -4.93 4.87 -4.83
CA LEU A 347 -6.38 5.11 -4.67
C LEU A 347 -7.24 3.88 -4.96
N ALA A 348 -6.63 2.73 -5.30
CA ALA A 348 -7.33 1.54 -5.78
C ALA A 348 -8.30 1.85 -6.94
N ALA A 349 -7.93 2.80 -7.81
CA ALA A 349 -8.74 3.24 -8.92
C ALA A 349 -8.57 2.33 -10.14
N ASN A 350 -9.54 2.34 -11.05
CA ASN A 350 -9.43 1.66 -12.34
C ASN A 350 -8.72 2.53 -13.39
N ASP A 351 -8.51 1.97 -14.59
CA ASP A 351 -7.76 2.64 -15.66
C ASP A 351 -8.38 3.94 -16.18
N ALA A 352 -9.70 4.16 -15.99
CA ALA A 352 -10.32 5.43 -16.36
C ALA A 352 -9.71 6.61 -15.59
N PHE A 353 -9.04 6.35 -14.47
CA PHE A 353 -8.30 7.33 -13.68
C PHE A 353 -7.24 8.08 -14.51
N LEU A 354 -6.56 7.42 -15.43
CA LEU A 354 -5.48 8.03 -16.22
C LEU A 354 -5.96 9.20 -17.09
N HIS A 355 -7.23 9.17 -17.52
CA HIS A 355 -7.87 10.21 -18.33
C HIS A 355 -8.66 11.24 -17.50
N ARG A 356 -8.80 11.01 -16.19
CA ARG A 356 -9.58 11.87 -15.28
C ARG A 356 -8.72 12.65 -14.30
N LEU A 357 -7.48 12.24 -14.10
CA LEU A 357 -6.51 12.99 -13.32
C LEU A 357 -5.74 13.96 -14.22
N TYR A 358 -5.70 15.22 -13.83
CA TYR A 358 -4.81 16.23 -14.38
C TYR A 358 -3.65 16.47 -13.41
N LEU A 359 -2.43 16.64 -13.94
CA LEU A 359 -1.23 16.92 -13.16
C LEU A 359 -0.51 18.11 -13.78
N ASP A 360 -0.32 19.18 -13.03
CA ASP A 360 0.41 20.37 -13.45
C ASP A 360 1.93 20.15 -13.39
N ALA A 361 2.66 20.86 -14.24
CA ALA A 361 4.12 20.93 -14.11
C ALA A 361 4.46 21.47 -12.72
N ALA A 362 5.49 20.90 -12.08
CA ALA A 362 5.85 21.23 -10.69
C ALA A 362 4.74 20.98 -9.64
N GLY A 363 3.69 20.22 -9.99
CA GLY A 363 2.67 19.76 -9.05
C GLY A 363 3.19 18.70 -8.09
N ILE A 364 2.70 18.74 -6.85
CA ILE A 364 3.10 17.83 -5.77
C ILE A 364 1.93 16.92 -5.39
N SER A 365 2.17 15.62 -5.29
CA SER A 365 1.20 14.66 -4.73
C SER A 365 1.85 13.89 -3.59
N VAL A 366 1.08 13.58 -2.55
CA VAL A 366 1.60 12.91 -1.36
C VAL A 366 0.72 11.72 -1.01
N PHE A 367 1.34 10.58 -0.74
CA PHE A 367 0.66 9.47 -0.10
C PHE A 367 1.53 8.77 0.92
N ASP A 368 0.87 8.17 1.89
CA ASP A 368 1.45 7.41 2.97
C ASP A 368 1.19 5.92 2.73
N MET A 369 2.17 5.08 3.07
CA MET A 369 2.06 3.62 3.05
C MET A 369 2.45 3.06 4.41
N TRP A 370 1.70 2.06 4.86
CA TRP A 370 1.99 1.35 6.11
C TRP A 370 2.44 -0.08 5.85
N PRO A 371 3.23 -0.68 6.77
CA PRO A 371 3.68 -2.07 6.65
C PRO A 371 2.56 -3.11 6.56
N ASP A 372 1.37 -2.78 7.06
CA ASP A 372 0.16 -3.62 6.99
C ASP A 372 -0.54 -3.58 5.62
N GLY A 373 -0.04 -2.77 4.69
CA GLY A 373 -0.62 -2.57 3.36
C GLY A 373 -1.63 -1.43 3.28
N GLY A 374 -1.88 -0.71 4.37
CA GLY A 374 -2.64 0.53 4.34
C GLY A 374 -1.97 1.55 3.42
N VAL A 375 -2.79 2.29 2.68
CA VAL A 375 -2.34 3.42 1.84
C VAL A 375 -3.32 4.58 2.00
N ALA A 376 -2.80 5.79 2.15
CA ALA A 376 -3.61 7.00 2.21
C ALA A 376 -3.02 8.09 1.32
N VAL A 377 -3.77 8.48 0.29
CA VAL A 377 -3.42 9.65 -0.52
C VAL A 377 -3.81 10.92 0.25
N ARG A 378 -2.81 11.73 0.58
CA ARG A 378 -2.95 12.94 1.41
C ARG A 378 -3.22 14.18 0.58
N SER A 379 -2.62 14.27 -0.59
CA SER A 379 -2.85 15.35 -1.55
C SER A 379 -2.57 14.86 -2.97
N VAL A 380 -3.27 15.47 -3.93
CA VAL A 380 -3.08 15.22 -5.35
C VAL A 380 -2.92 16.57 -6.03
N ASN A 381 -1.83 16.74 -6.76
CA ASN A 381 -1.54 17.92 -7.58
C ASN A 381 -1.64 19.27 -6.84
N ASP A 382 -1.05 19.38 -5.65
CA ASP A 382 -0.87 20.68 -4.97
C ASP A 382 0.08 21.57 -5.78
N THR A 383 -0.42 22.74 -6.16
CA THR A 383 0.27 23.79 -6.92
C THR A 383 0.19 25.15 -6.24
N ALA A 384 -0.24 25.22 -4.97
CA ALA A 384 -0.45 26.49 -4.28
C ALA A 384 0.83 27.35 -4.19
N HIS A 385 2.00 26.72 -4.19
CA HIS A 385 3.31 27.38 -4.20
C HIS A 385 3.66 28.06 -5.53
N LEU A 386 2.92 27.77 -6.60
CA LEU A 386 3.14 28.34 -7.93
C LEU A 386 2.30 29.60 -8.17
N ALA A 387 1.33 29.91 -7.30
CA ALA A 387 0.39 31.01 -7.49
C ALA A 387 1.04 32.41 -7.55
N ALA A 388 2.29 32.54 -7.10
CA ALA A 388 3.05 33.79 -7.07
C ALA A 388 4.07 33.91 -8.23
N LEU A 389 4.11 32.95 -9.15
CA LEU A 389 5.05 32.90 -10.28
C LEU A 389 4.50 33.51 -11.56
#